data_AF-A0A7I9V6L5-F1
#
_entry.id   AF-A0A7I9V6L5-F1
#
_cell.length_a   1.000
_cell.length_b   1.000
_cell.length_c   1.000
_cell.angle_alpha   90.00
_cell.angle_beta   90.00
_cell.angle_gamma   90.00
#
_symmetry.space_group_name_H-M   'P 1'
#
loop_
_entity.id
_entity.type
_entity.pdbx_description
1 polymer ?
#
loop_
_entity_poly.entity_id
_entity_poly.type
_entity_poly.pdbx_seq_one_letter_code
_entity_poly.pdbx_strand_id
1 'polypeptide(L)'
;MRRVAVVVGAALLVAGCSTPESAERAPSPPRAKRLATSACDEPSATGKVERQGYDLRFTRGSMRVKVSLAGSEQCVEFAKWGDPNPEVPPDSLLFTFSGGRGDGAQLEFLSVDLAGGKLPDTRPLGKLNHPINATVGVSIGGTYYTSSTCSLTLTSSNAHRAAGRFDCPTAVSQAANPLDPSDDVSYDDPSTAPTATTAALSGRFDVR
;
A
#
# COMPACT_ATOMS: atom_id res chain seq x y z
N MET A 1 48.24 20.84 67.74
CA MET A 1 49.31 21.23 66.79
C MET A 1 49.03 20.58 65.44
N ARG A 2 49.25 21.34 64.37
CA ARG A 2 49.02 21.04 62.94
C ARG A 2 49.44 19.63 62.50
N ARG A 3 48.69 19.05 61.55
CA ARG A 3 49.15 18.86 60.16
C ARG A 3 48.00 18.42 59.24
N VAL A 4 47.90 19.17 58.14
CA VAL A 4 47.09 18.93 56.95
C VAL A 4 47.74 17.80 56.14
N ALA A 5 46.94 16.91 55.58
CA ALA A 5 47.33 16.10 54.43
C ALA A 5 46.21 16.13 53.40
N VAL A 6 46.51 16.79 52.28
CA VAL A 6 45.71 16.85 51.06
C VAL A 6 45.90 15.53 50.31
N VAL A 7 44.81 14.88 49.93
CA VAL A 7 44.82 13.84 48.88
C VAL A 7 43.82 14.26 47.82
N VAL A 8 44.36 14.66 46.67
CA VAL A 8 43.63 14.93 45.44
C VAL A 8 43.33 13.59 44.79
N GLY A 9 42.05 13.19 44.79
CA GLY A 9 41.54 12.04 44.04
C GLY A 9 40.62 12.52 42.95
N ALA A 10 41.12 12.63 41.72
CA ALA A 10 40.33 12.88 40.53
C ALA A 10 39.51 11.63 40.19
N ALA A 11 38.20 11.67 40.41
CA ALA A 11 37.27 10.67 39.90
C ALA A 11 36.68 11.16 38.58
N LEU A 12 37.02 10.47 37.49
CA LEU A 12 36.42 10.64 36.17
C LEU A 12 34.92 10.30 36.24
N LEU A 13 34.08 11.32 36.22
CA LEU A 13 32.66 11.17 35.90
C LEU A 13 32.54 11.01 34.38
N VAL A 14 32.42 9.76 33.92
CA VAL A 14 31.92 9.48 32.57
C VAL A 14 30.43 9.81 32.59
N ALA A 15 30.11 11.09 32.40
CA ALA A 15 28.78 11.55 32.09
C ALA A 15 28.42 11.03 30.69
N GLY A 16 27.83 9.84 30.63
CA GLY A 16 27.13 9.38 29.45
C GLY A 16 25.95 10.31 29.19
N CYS A 17 26.18 11.34 28.39
CA CYS A 17 25.12 12.11 27.76
C CYS A 17 24.39 11.20 26.76
N SER A 18 23.46 10.38 27.23
CA SER A 18 22.39 9.89 26.37
C SER A 18 21.44 11.07 26.16
N THR A 19 21.67 11.83 25.10
CA THR A 19 20.65 12.69 24.51
C THR A 19 19.38 11.86 24.33
N PRO A 20 18.20 12.32 24.80
CA PRO A 20 16.97 11.70 24.40
C PRO A 20 16.89 11.87 22.89
N GLU A 21 17.06 10.77 22.16
CA GLU A 21 16.73 10.72 20.74
C GLU A 21 15.29 11.16 20.65
N SER A 22 15.09 12.37 20.13
CA SER A 22 13.79 12.93 19.87
C SER A 22 13.14 11.93 18.92
N ALA A 23 12.26 11.07 19.46
CA ALA A 23 11.54 10.09 18.66
C ALA A 23 10.82 10.87 17.58
N GLU A 24 11.39 10.88 16.38
CA GLU A 24 10.83 11.60 15.25
C GLU A 24 9.50 10.93 14.98
N ARG A 25 8.43 11.61 15.39
CA ARG A 25 7.09 11.07 15.34
C ARG A 25 6.78 10.87 13.87
N ALA A 26 6.71 9.60 13.45
CA ALA A 26 6.37 9.26 12.08
C ALA A 26 5.12 10.05 11.64
N PRO A 27 5.09 10.58 10.41
CA PRO A 27 3.97 11.36 9.94
C PRO A 27 2.68 10.57 10.09
N SER A 28 1.60 11.25 10.51
CA SER A 28 0.30 10.59 10.61
C SER A 28 -0.20 10.22 9.21
N PRO A 29 -0.77 9.01 9.02
CA PRO A 29 -1.25 8.60 7.72
C PRO A 29 -2.36 9.53 7.22
N PRO A 30 -2.40 9.87 5.90
CA PRO A 30 -3.43 10.72 5.32
C PRO A 30 -4.80 10.06 5.44
N ARG A 31 -5.83 10.90 5.61
CA ARG A 31 -7.22 10.47 5.71
C ARG A 31 -7.84 10.19 4.35
N ALA A 32 -8.69 9.16 4.28
CA ALA A 32 -9.48 8.87 3.09
C ALA A 32 -10.45 10.00 2.79
N LYS A 33 -10.70 10.24 1.50
CA LYS A 33 -11.72 11.21 1.04
C LYS A 33 -12.87 10.45 0.41
N ARG A 34 -14.10 10.75 0.84
CA ARG A 34 -15.31 10.28 0.16
C ARG A 34 -15.62 11.21 -1.00
N LEU A 35 -15.82 10.64 -2.18
CA LEU A 35 -16.10 11.36 -3.41
C LEU A 35 -17.52 11.03 -3.90
N ALA A 36 -18.00 11.80 -4.89
CA ALA A 36 -19.16 11.39 -5.68
C ALA A 36 -18.86 10.06 -6.38
N THR A 37 -19.86 9.18 -6.47
CA THR A 37 -19.69 7.81 -7.02
C THR A 37 -19.10 7.81 -8.43
N SER A 38 -19.47 8.79 -9.27
CA SER A 38 -18.96 8.96 -10.62
C SER A 38 -17.47 9.32 -10.71
N ALA A 39 -16.86 9.84 -9.62
CA ALA A 39 -15.44 10.21 -9.61
C ALA A 39 -14.50 8.99 -9.73
N CYS A 40 -15.00 7.80 -9.41
CA CYS A 40 -14.29 6.53 -9.60
C CYS A 40 -14.40 6.01 -11.05
N ASP A 41 -15.33 6.54 -11.85
CA ASP A 41 -15.50 6.17 -13.25
C ASP A 41 -14.59 6.98 -14.19
N GLU A 42 -14.01 8.08 -13.70
CA GLU A 42 -13.09 8.93 -14.45
C GLU A 42 -11.93 8.14 -15.08
N PRO A 43 -11.51 8.48 -16.31
CA PRO A 43 -10.40 7.81 -16.96
C PRO A 43 -9.09 7.96 -16.17
N SER A 44 -8.26 6.92 -16.25
CA SER A 44 -6.89 7.01 -15.75
C SER A 44 -6.04 7.83 -16.70
N ALA A 45 -5.04 8.51 -16.15
CA ALA A 45 -4.10 9.23 -16.98
C ALA A 45 -3.27 8.26 -17.82
N THR A 46 -3.07 8.63 -19.09
CA THR A 46 -2.38 7.80 -20.06
C THR A 46 -0.91 8.19 -20.20
N GLY A 47 -0.09 7.23 -20.62
CA GLY A 47 1.34 7.41 -20.82
C GLY A 47 1.98 6.18 -21.45
N LYS A 48 3.31 6.19 -21.54
CA LYS A 48 4.06 5.01 -21.99
C LYS A 48 3.95 3.91 -20.92
N VAL A 49 3.73 2.67 -21.39
CA VAL A 49 3.80 1.45 -20.56
C VAL A 49 5.10 0.73 -20.90
N GLU A 50 6.11 1.01 -20.12
CA GLU A 50 7.36 0.26 -20.04
C GLU A 50 7.10 -1.02 -19.26
N ARG A 51 7.60 -2.13 -19.82
CA ARG A 51 7.36 -3.48 -19.31
C ARG A 51 8.52 -3.96 -18.43
N GLN A 52 9.22 -2.99 -17.83
CA GLN A 52 10.29 -3.20 -16.88
C GLN A 52 9.69 -2.98 -15.49
N GLY A 53 9.81 -3.98 -14.61
CA GLY A 53 9.28 -3.95 -13.25
C GLY A 53 10.29 -3.51 -12.18
N TYR A 54 11.44 -2.96 -12.58
CA TYR A 54 12.52 -2.56 -11.67
C TYR A 54 12.72 -1.04 -11.67
N ASP A 55 13.39 -0.52 -10.63
CA ASP A 55 13.66 0.91 -10.40
C ASP A 55 12.41 1.81 -10.35
N LEU A 56 11.27 1.23 -9.99
CA LEU A 56 10.02 1.97 -9.80
C LEU A 56 9.99 2.58 -8.40
N ARG A 57 10.10 3.91 -8.32
CA ARG A 57 10.03 4.65 -7.04
C ARG A 57 8.89 5.65 -7.08
N PHE A 58 7.85 5.39 -6.30
CA PHE A 58 6.68 6.27 -6.23
C PHE A 58 6.41 6.75 -4.81
N THR A 59 6.46 8.06 -4.62
CA THR A 59 6.33 8.72 -3.32
C THR A 59 4.96 9.37 -3.14
N ARG A 60 4.22 9.60 -4.23
CA ARG A 60 2.97 10.34 -4.26
C ARG A 60 1.95 9.64 -5.15
N GLY A 61 0.71 10.11 -5.06
CA GLY A 61 -0.39 9.61 -5.88
C GLY A 61 -1.61 9.27 -5.06
N SER A 62 -2.57 8.63 -5.71
CA SER A 62 -3.78 8.16 -5.07
C SER A 62 -4.35 6.93 -5.75
N MET A 63 -5.19 6.22 -5.00
CA MET A 63 -6.07 5.18 -5.49
C MET A 63 -7.49 5.59 -5.20
N ARG A 64 -8.34 5.56 -6.22
CA ARG A 64 -9.78 5.73 -6.10
C ARG A 64 -10.44 4.38 -6.26
N VAL A 65 -11.26 4.02 -5.29
CA VAL A 65 -11.95 2.74 -5.22
C VAL A 65 -13.43 2.98 -5.10
N LYS A 66 -14.18 2.42 -6.04
CA LYS A 66 -15.60 2.20 -5.96
C LYS A 66 -15.83 0.86 -5.26
N VAL A 67 -16.54 0.89 -4.14
CA VAL A 67 -16.93 -0.30 -3.39
C VAL A 67 -18.43 -0.46 -3.52
N SER A 68 -18.85 -1.52 -4.20
CA SER A 68 -20.25 -1.88 -4.42
C SER A 68 -20.61 -3.06 -3.51
N LEU A 69 -21.46 -2.77 -2.54
CA LEU A 69 -22.09 -3.76 -1.67
C LEU A 69 -23.54 -3.97 -2.13
N ALA A 70 -24.20 -5.03 -1.66
CA ALA A 70 -25.60 -5.27 -1.98
C ALA A 70 -26.47 -4.06 -1.58
N GLY A 71 -26.90 -3.27 -2.58
CA GLY A 71 -27.75 -2.09 -2.39
C GLY A 71 -27.02 -0.79 -2.02
N SER A 72 -25.68 -0.74 -2.01
CA SER A 72 -24.95 0.52 -1.78
C SER A 72 -23.65 0.60 -2.55
N GLU A 73 -23.27 1.82 -2.91
CA GLU A 73 -22.04 2.09 -3.65
C GLU A 73 -21.39 3.36 -3.12
N GLN A 74 -20.07 3.33 -2.94
CA GLN A 74 -19.31 4.49 -2.49
C GLN A 74 -17.99 4.59 -3.25
N CYS A 75 -17.57 5.82 -3.53
CA CYS A 75 -16.26 6.12 -4.10
C CYS A 75 -15.36 6.76 -3.04
N VAL A 76 -14.19 6.17 -2.82
CA VAL A 76 -13.22 6.60 -1.80
C VAL A 76 -11.85 6.80 -2.45
N GLU A 77 -11.17 7.89 -2.11
CA GLU A 77 -9.80 8.18 -2.51
C GLU A 77 -8.86 8.01 -1.30
N PHE A 78 -7.82 7.20 -1.52
CA PHE A 78 -6.71 6.97 -0.59
C PHE A 78 -5.44 7.58 -1.18
N ALA A 79 -4.62 8.22 -0.35
CA ALA A 79 -3.35 8.78 -0.80
C ALA A 79 -2.24 7.72 -0.70
N LYS A 80 -1.28 7.75 -1.65
CA LYS A 80 -0.09 6.88 -1.61
C LYS A 80 0.58 7.04 -0.25
N TRP A 81 0.89 5.91 0.37
CA TRP A 81 1.51 5.82 1.68
C TRP A 81 2.55 4.69 1.69
N GLY A 82 3.34 4.64 2.77
CA GLY A 82 4.37 3.62 2.95
C GLY A 82 5.63 3.89 2.14
N ASP A 83 6.54 2.92 2.18
CA ASP A 83 7.84 2.99 1.52
C ASP A 83 7.68 3.30 0.02
N PRO A 84 8.45 4.25 -0.53
CA PRO A 84 8.56 4.45 -1.98
C PRO A 84 9.14 3.25 -2.73
N ASN A 85 9.86 2.38 -2.04
CA ASN A 85 10.48 1.14 -2.53
C ASN A 85 10.23 0.01 -1.51
N PRO A 86 8.99 -0.51 -1.39
CA PRO A 86 8.70 -1.56 -0.42
C PRO A 86 9.57 -2.78 -0.70
N GLU A 87 10.06 -3.43 0.37
CA GLU A 87 10.72 -4.74 0.28
C GLU A 87 9.70 -5.82 -0.10
N VAL A 88 9.23 -5.79 -1.34
CA VAL A 88 8.47 -6.86 -1.94
C VAL A 88 9.41 -7.88 -2.55
N PRO A 89 8.98 -9.15 -2.68
CA PRO A 89 9.64 -10.09 -3.57
C PRO A 89 9.97 -9.41 -4.91
N PRO A 90 11.15 -9.65 -5.49
CA PRO A 90 11.61 -8.94 -6.69
C PRO A 90 10.69 -9.16 -7.91
N ASP A 91 9.75 -10.09 -7.81
CA ASP A 91 8.77 -10.47 -8.83
C ASP A 91 7.37 -9.84 -8.65
N SER A 92 7.11 -9.06 -7.59
CA SER A 92 5.84 -8.34 -7.44
C SER A 92 6.01 -6.83 -7.26
N LEU A 93 4.96 -6.08 -7.57
CA LEU A 93 4.86 -4.65 -7.35
C LEU A 93 3.67 -4.39 -6.44
N LEU A 94 3.94 -3.79 -5.27
CA LEU A 94 2.93 -3.44 -4.28
C LEU A 94 2.83 -1.93 -4.11
N PHE A 95 1.62 -1.40 -4.26
CA PHE A 95 1.29 -0.02 -3.94
C PHE A 95 0.35 0.00 -2.74
N THR A 96 0.78 0.68 -1.67
CA THR A 96 -0.04 0.86 -0.46
C THR A 96 -0.57 2.28 -0.39
N PHE A 97 -1.82 2.44 0.03
CA PHE A 97 -2.51 3.70 0.16
C PHE A 97 -3.16 3.79 1.54
N SER A 98 -3.08 4.96 2.17
CA SER A 98 -3.67 5.17 3.49
C SER A 98 -4.97 5.96 3.41
N GLY A 99 -5.92 5.53 4.24
CA GLY A 99 -7.11 6.26 4.64
C GLY A 99 -7.11 6.71 6.11
N GLY A 100 -6.09 6.32 6.88
CA GLY A 100 -5.96 6.59 8.30
C GLY A 100 -6.97 5.83 9.16
N ARG A 101 -6.62 5.55 10.43
CA ARG A 101 -7.49 4.80 11.37
C ARG A 101 -7.92 3.42 10.82
N GLY A 102 -6.99 2.66 10.26
CA GLY A 102 -7.24 1.34 9.70
C GLY A 102 -7.84 1.31 8.30
N ASP A 103 -8.37 2.45 7.80
CA ASP A 103 -8.80 2.58 6.41
C ASP A 103 -7.58 2.66 5.47
N GLY A 104 -7.70 2.09 4.28
CA GLY A 104 -6.64 2.11 3.28
C GLY A 104 -6.93 1.22 2.09
N ALA A 105 -5.96 1.14 1.18
CA ALA A 105 -6.01 0.19 0.08
C ALA A 105 -4.61 -0.32 -0.27
N GLN A 106 -4.57 -1.47 -0.92
CA GLN A 106 -3.37 -2.03 -1.54
C GLN A 106 -3.69 -2.55 -2.93
N LEU A 107 -2.73 -2.41 -3.83
CA LEU A 107 -2.75 -2.98 -5.17
C LEU A 107 -1.43 -3.69 -5.40
N GLU A 108 -1.50 -4.97 -5.73
CA GLU A 108 -0.36 -5.81 -6.06
C GLU A 108 -0.54 -6.48 -7.42
N PHE A 109 0.53 -6.61 -8.19
CA PHE A 109 0.56 -7.45 -9.40
C PHE A 109 1.98 -7.93 -9.66
N LEU A 110 2.12 -8.98 -10.47
CA LEU A 110 3.41 -9.58 -10.75
C LEU A 110 4.17 -8.84 -11.87
N SER A 111 5.47 -8.66 -11.67
CA SER A 111 6.39 -8.15 -12.68
C SER A 111 6.50 -9.06 -13.91
N VAL A 112 6.26 -10.37 -13.76
CA VAL A 112 6.20 -11.29 -14.92
C VAL A 112 4.97 -11.05 -15.78
N ASP A 113 3.86 -10.61 -15.19
CA ASP A 113 2.65 -10.27 -15.95
C ASP A 113 2.84 -8.97 -16.73
N LEU A 114 3.60 -8.00 -16.18
CA LEU A 114 4.06 -6.84 -16.95
C LEU A 114 4.85 -7.28 -18.19
N ALA A 115 5.75 -8.24 -18.05
CA ALA A 115 6.51 -8.82 -19.15
C ALA A 115 5.67 -9.74 -20.05
N GLY A 116 4.40 -10.01 -19.69
CA GLY A 116 3.45 -10.85 -20.42
C GLY A 116 3.87 -12.30 -20.44
N GLY A 117 4.36 -12.80 -19.30
CA GLY A 117 4.85 -14.16 -19.13
C GLY A 117 6.15 -14.47 -19.87
N LYS A 118 6.82 -13.46 -20.43
CA LYS A 118 8.09 -13.64 -21.16
C LYS A 118 9.25 -13.36 -20.22
N LEU A 119 10.16 -14.32 -20.12
CA LEU A 119 11.47 -14.08 -19.52
C LEU A 119 12.21 -12.99 -20.31
N PRO A 120 13.05 -12.18 -19.67
CA PRO A 120 13.86 -11.18 -20.36
C PRO A 120 14.80 -11.88 -21.34
N ASP A 121 14.42 -11.91 -22.62
CA ASP A 121 15.34 -12.09 -23.73
C ASP A 121 15.71 -10.70 -24.27
N THR A 122 16.74 -10.61 -25.12
CA THR A 122 17.23 -9.33 -25.64
C THR A 122 16.24 -8.65 -26.60
N ARG A 123 15.03 -9.19 -26.82
CA ARG A 123 14.06 -8.62 -27.75
C ARG A 123 13.16 -7.62 -27.04
N PRO A 124 12.75 -6.54 -27.72
CA PRO A 124 11.80 -5.59 -27.16
C PRO A 124 10.48 -6.29 -26.79
N LEU A 125 10.07 -6.14 -25.53
CA LEU A 125 8.73 -6.53 -25.10
C LEU A 125 7.73 -5.59 -25.82
N GLY A 126 6.94 -6.13 -26.76
CA GLY A 126 5.90 -5.37 -27.47
C GLY A 126 4.85 -4.77 -26.54
N LYS A 127 3.82 -4.09 -27.08
CA LYS A 127 2.78 -3.43 -26.26
C LYS A 127 2.06 -4.42 -25.33
N LEU A 128 1.79 -4.00 -24.09
CA LEU A 128 0.83 -4.68 -23.22
C LEU A 128 -0.57 -4.33 -23.72
N ASN A 129 -1.29 -5.30 -24.28
CA ASN A 129 -2.57 -5.08 -24.98
C ASN A 129 -3.74 -5.85 -24.33
N HIS A 130 -3.52 -6.44 -23.17
CA HIS A 130 -4.51 -7.16 -22.39
C HIS A 130 -4.36 -6.80 -20.91
N PRO A 131 -5.44 -6.92 -20.11
CA PRO A 131 -5.35 -6.80 -18.67
C PRO A 131 -4.43 -7.87 -18.07
N ILE A 132 -3.81 -7.54 -16.94
CA ILE A 132 -3.03 -8.47 -16.10
C ILE A 132 -3.80 -8.81 -14.83
N ASN A 133 -3.38 -9.87 -14.14
CA ASN A 133 -3.94 -10.20 -12.85
C ASN A 133 -3.40 -9.25 -11.78
N ALA A 134 -4.23 -8.91 -10.81
CA ALA A 134 -3.85 -8.13 -9.66
C ALA A 134 -4.59 -8.60 -8.40
N THR A 135 -3.94 -8.38 -7.26
CA THR A 135 -4.55 -8.46 -5.94
C THR A 135 -4.90 -7.05 -5.47
N VAL A 136 -6.16 -6.82 -5.11
CA VAL A 136 -6.63 -5.57 -4.55
C VAL A 136 -7.22 -5.82 -3.17
N GLY A 137 -6.74 -5.06 -2.20
CA GLY A 137 -7.25 -5.04 -0.84
C GLY A 137 -7.72 -3.64 -0.46
N VAL A 138 -8.85 -3.53 0.22
CA VAL A 138 -9.43 -2.23 0.60
C VAL A 138 -10.06 -2.35 1.98
N SER A 139 -9.60 -1.54 2.93
CA SER A 139 -10.22 -1.39 4.23
C SER A 139 -11.01 -0.10 4.28
N ILE A 140 -12.33 -0.21 4.52
CA ILE A 140 -13.23 0.94 4.67
C ILE A 140 -14.19 0.65 5.81
N GLY A 141 -14.24 1.55 6.79
CA GLY A 141 -15.21 1.48 7.87
C GLY A 141 -15.03 0.25 8.77
N GLY A 142 -13.79 -0.21 8.92
CA GLY A 142 -13.44 -1.37 9.73
C GLY A 142 -13.58 -2.73 9.04
N THR A 143 -14.00 -2.78 7.79
CA THR A 143 -14.07 -4.04 7.01
C THR A 143 -13.02 -4.04 5.91
N TYR A 144 -12.15 -5.05 5.91
CA TYR A 144 -11.17 -5.27 4.86
C TYR A 144 -11.71 -6.24 3.81
N TYR A 145 -11.88 -5.77 2.57
CA TYR A 145 -12.25 -6.59 1.41
C TYR A 145 -11.02 -6.86 0.56
N THR A 146 -10.82 -8.11 0.14
CA THR A 146 -9.72 -8.47 -0.74
C THR A 146 -10.16 -9.36 -1.90
N SER A 147 -9.48 -9.22 -3.04
CA SER A 147 -9.64 -10.06 -4.22
C SER A 147 -8.28 -10.27 -4.87
N SER A 148 -7.95 -11.52 -5.20
CA SER A 148 -6.72 -11.90 -5.91
C SER A 148 -6.94 -12.14 -7.40
N THR A 149 -8.14 -11.88 -7.92
CA THR A 149 -8.55 -12.17 -9.30
C THR A 149 -9.00 -10.91 -10.02
N CYS A 150 -8.43 -9.76 -9.65
CA CYS A 150 -8.78 -8.50 -10.29
C CYS A 150 -8.14 -8.42 -11.68
N SER A 151 -8.91 -7.89 -12.64
CA SER A 151 -8.42 -7.51 -13.95
C SER A 151 -7.82 -6.11 -13.88
N LEU A 152 -6.53 -5.97 -14.18
CA LEU A 152 -5.81 -4.70 -14.14
C LEU A 152 -5.37 -4.27 -15.54
N THR A 153 -5.87 -3.12 -16.00
CA THR A 153 -5.43 -2.47 -17.25
C THR A 153 -4.50 -1.31 -16.93
N LEU A 154 -3.22 -1.45 -17.31
CA LEU A 154 -2.24 -0.37 -17.17
C LEU A 154 -2.37 0.63 -18.32
N THR A 155 -2.40 1.91 -17.95
CA THR A 155 -2.50 3.06 -18.85
C THR A 155 -1.20 3.88 -18.89
N SER A 156 -0.34 3.73 -17.89
CA SER A 156 1.04 4.23 -17.82
C SER A 156 1.84 3.32 -16.89
N SER A 157 3.10 3.06 -17.23
CA SER A 157 4.06 2.38 -16.34
C SER A 157 5.47 2.77 -16.76
N ASN A 158 6.22 3.47 -15.94
CA ASN A 158 7.62 3.82 -16.14
C ASN A 158 8.22 4.25 -14.79
N ALA A 159 9.51 4.53 -14.76
CA ALA A 159 10.25 4.93 -13.56
C ALA A 159 9.65 6.14 -12.79
N HIS A 160 8.80 6.95 -13.43
CA HIS A 160 8.21 8.16 -12.84
C HIS A 160 6.70 8.09 -12.63
N ARG A 161 6.02 7.08 -13.20
CA ARG A 161 4.59 6.96 -13.08
C ARG A 161 4.08 5.56 -13.36
N ALA A 162 3.22 5.05 -12.48
CA ALA A 162 2.32 3.93 -12.76
C ALA A 162 0.87 4.37 -12.61
N ALA A 163 0.03 4.04 -13.60
CA ALA A 163 -1.39 4.36 -13.56
C ALA A 163 -2.20 3.31 -14.32
N GLY A 164 -3.40 3.01 -13.83
CA GLY A 164 -4.26 2.01 -14.44
C GLY A 164 -5.61 1.91 -13.78
N ARG A 165 -6.44 1.03 -14.33
CA ARG A 165 -7.78 0.71 -13.81
C ARG A 165 -7.84 -0.74 -13.43
N PHE A 166 -8.49 -1.03 -12.31
CA PHE A 166 -8.74 -2.39 -11.86
C PHE A 166 -10.25 -2.64 -11.76
N ASP A 167 -10.63 -3.90 -11.97
CA ASP A 167 -11.97 -4.41 -11.78
C ASP A 167 -11.90 -5.78 -11.09
N CYS A 168 -12.58 -5.89 -9.94
CA CYS A 168 -12.66 -7.07 -9.10
C CYS A 168 -14.16 -7.39 -8.93
N PRO A 169 -14.74 -8.27 -9.75
CA PRO A 169 -16.16 -8.61 -9.68
C PRO A 169 -16.58 -9.19 -8.32
N THR A 170 -15.62 -9.77 -7.59
CA THR A 170 -15.84 -10.33 -6.26
C THR A 170 -14.62 -10.08 -5.40
N ALA A 171 -14.84 -9.46 -4.25
CA ALA A 171 -13.92 -9.32 -3.14
C ALA A 171 -14.62 -9.81 -1.87
N VAL A 172 -13.87 -10.47 -0.99
CA VAL A 172 -14.40 -11.12 0.21
C VAL A 172 -13.87 -10.41 1.44
N SER A 173 -14.74 -10.13 2.40
CA SER A 173 -14.32 -9.56 3.68
C SER A 173 -13.42 -10.54 4.44
N GLN A 174 -12.32 -10.03 4.98
CA GLN A 174 -11.43 -10.79 5.85
C GLN A 174 -11.61 -10.33 7.29
N ALA A 175 -11.32 -11.24 8.22
CA ALA A 175 -11.20 -10.89 9.63
C ALA A 175 -9.97 -10.01 9.88
N ALA A 176 -8.84 -10.35 9.24
CA ALA A 176 -7.59 -9.61 9.36
C ALA A 176 -7.53 -8.43 8.38
N ASN A 177 -7.12 -7.27 8.89
CA ASN A 177 -6.83 -6.06 8.13
C ASN A 177 -5.32 -5.80 8.14
N PRO A 178 -4.58 -6.18 7.08
CA PRO A 178 -3.13 -5.97 6.99
C PRO A 178 -2.73 -4.48 6.93
N LEU A 179 -3.70 -3.57 6.77
CA LEU A 179 -3.48 -2.13 6.73
C LEU A 179 -3.62 -1.45 8.10
N ASP A 180 -4.07 -2.19 9.12
CA ASP A 180 -4.20 -1.70 10.49
C ASP A 180 -3.20 -2.40 11.42
N PRO A 181 -2.11 -1.72 11.82
CA PRO A 181 -1.11 -2.31 12.71
C PRO A 181 -1.63 -2.56 14.14
N SER A 182 -2.81 -2.04 14.48
CA SER A 182 -3.47 -2.29 15.76
C SER A 182 -4.51 -3.41 15.69
N ASP A 183 -4.65 -4.07 14.54
CA ASP A 183 -5.58 -5.19 14.38
C ASP A 183 -5.06 -6.41 15.12
N ASP A 184 -5.78 -6.78 16.17
CA ASP A 184 -5.49 -7.93 17.04
C ASP A 184 -6.47 -9.06 16.70
N VAL A 185 -6.18 -9.77 15.61
CA VAL A 185 -6.94 -10.93 15.18
C VAL A 185 -6.39 -12.18 15.89
N SER A 186 -7.21 -12.78 16.76
CA SER A 186 -6.88 -14.07 17.37
C SER A 186 -6.92 -15.17 16.30
N TYR A 187 -5.74 -15.63 15.86
CA TYR A 187 -5.61 -16.72 14.89
C TYR A 187 -5.92 -18.11 15.50
N ASP A 188 -6.02 -18.20 16.84
CA ASP A 188 -6.14 -19.47 17.57
C ASP A 188 -7.59 -19.89 17.87
N ASP A 189 -8.59 -19.09 17.50
CA ASP A 189 -10.00 -19.43 17.74
C ASP A 189 -10.86 -19.36 16.45
N PRO A 190 -11.06 -20.49 15.75
CA PRO A 190 -11.88 -20.54 14.53
C PRO A 190 -13.38 -20.30 14.79
N SER A 191 -13.84 -20.24 16.06
CA SER A 191 -15.25 -20.09 16.40
C SER A 191 -15.76 -18.64 16.36
N THR A 192 -14.86 -17.66 16.22
CA THR A 192 -15.21 -16.22 16.22
C THR A 192 -15.14 -15.58 14.83
N ALA A 193 -14.89 -16.37 13.77
CA ALA A 193 -14.77 -15.83 12.42
C ALA A 193 -16.11 -15.23 11.95
N PRO A 194 -16.18 -13.92 11.65
CA PRO A 194 -17.41 -13.30 11.17
C PRO A 194 -17.82 -13.90 9.82
N THR A 195 -19.12 -13.94 9.57
CA THR A 195 -19.66 -14.36 8.26
C THR A 195 -19.07 -13.49 7.16
N ALA A 196 -18.41 -14.12 6.19
CA ALA A 196 -17.82 -13.41 5.07
C ALA A 196 -18.91 -12.69 4.25
N THR A 197 -18.69 -11.41 4.00
CA THR A 197 -19.50 -10.58 3.10
C THR A 197 -18.75 -10.37 1.80
N THR A 198 -19.48 -10.15 0.71
CA THR A 198 -18.91 -9.92 -0.61
C THR A 198 -19.16 -8.49 -1.09
N ALA A 199 -18.20 -7.97 -1.85
CA ALA A 199 -18.27 -6.69 -2.53
C ALA A 199 -17.76 -6.84 -3.97
N ALA A 200 -18.14 -5.93 -4.86
CA ALA A 200 -17.37 -5.68 -6.07
C ALA A 200 -16.51 -4.43 -5.86
N LEU A 201 -15.26 -4.50 -6.31
CA LEU A 201 -14.31 -3.38 -6.24
C LEU A 201 -13.94 -2.98 -7.65
N SER A 202 -13.97 -1.69 -7.96
CA SER A 202 -13.41 -1.18 -9.20
C SER A 202 -12.80 0.19 -8.98
N GLY A 203 -11.96 0.65 -9.90
CA GLY A 203 -11.42 1.98 -9.78
C GLY A 203 -10.15 2.21 -10.56
N ARG A 204 -9.32 3.10 -10.02
CA ARG A 204 -8.08 3.54 -10.65
C ARG A 204 -7.02 3.90 -9.64
N PHE A 205 -5.77 3.82 -10.07
CA PHE A 205 -4.63 4.35 -9.34
C PHE A 205 -3.76 5.22 -10.25
N ASP A 206 -3.03 6.14 -9.65
CA ASP A 206 -2.06 7.01 -10.31
C ASP A 206 -0.99 7.38 -9.29
N VAL A 207 0.20 6.80 -9.43
CA VAL A 207 1.34 6.97 -8.52
C VAL A 207 2.55 7.54 -9.25
N ARG A 208 3.36 8.35 -8.54
CA ARG A 208 4.50 9.11 -9.06
C ARG A 208 5.62 9.23 -8.04
#